data_AF-A0A933W790-F1
#
_entry.id   AF-A0A933W790-F1
#
_cell.length_a   1.000
_cell.length_b   1.000
_cell.length_c   1.000
_cell.angle_alpha   90.00
_cell.angle_beta   90.00
_cell.angle_gamma   90.00
#
_symmetry.space_group_name_H-M   'P 1'
#
loop_
_entity.id
_entity.type
_entity.pdbx_description
1 polymer ?
#
loop_
_entity_poly.entity_id
_entity_poly.type
_entity_poly.pdbx_seq_one_letter_code
_entity_poly.pdbx_strand_id
1 'polypeptide(L)'
;MVSRILFSIILLWSLLFLPFWLSYFLLILGIFFFHHFWEGVVLFLISDLIYGVKEQSFFNIVFISTILSSISLLGLELLKRNLKIYSGK
;
A
#
# COMPACT_ATOMS: atom_id res chain seq x y z
N MET A 1 16.51 6.92 -2.89
CA MET A 1 16.65 5.65 -2.15
C MET A 1 16.43 5.84 -0.64
N VAL A 2 17.20 6.67 0.06
CA VAL A 2 17.02 6.91 1.51
C VAL A 2 15.59 7.34 1.87
N SER A 3 14.99 8.27 1.11
CA SER A 3 13.61 8.74 1.36
C SER A 3 12.55 7.63 1.18
N ARG A 4 12.77 6.68 0.26
CA ARG A 4 11.86 5.52 0.06
C ARG A 4 11.89 4.61 1.28
N ILE A 5 13.09 4.34 1.79
CA ILE A 5 13.30 3.46 2.95
C ILE A 5 12.66 4.09 4.19
N LEU A 6 12.92 5.37 4.44
CA LEU A 6 12.30 6.12 5.54
C LEU A 6 10.77 6.08 5.46
N PHE A 7 10.20 6.30 4.27
CA PHE A 7 8.75 6.23 4.08
C PHE A 7 8.20 4.83 4.35
N SER A 8 8.92 3.79 3.92
CA SER A 8 8.54 2.39 4.17
C SER A 8 8.57 2.05 5.67
N ILE A 9 9.54 2.57 6.41
CA ILE A 9 9.63 2.42 7.88
C ILE A 9 8.45 3.12 8.56
N ILE A 10 8.10 4.34 8.12
CA ILE A 10 6.94 5.08 8.64
C ILE A 10 5.64 4.32 8.34
N LEU A 11 5.51 3.76 7.14
CA LEU A 11 4.33 2.98 6.75
C LEU A 11 4.22 1.67 7.55
N LEU A 12 5.34 0.98 7.80
CA LEU A 12 5.40 -0.18 8.70
C LEU A 12 4.96 0.22 10.11
N TRP A 13 5.48 1.32 10.66
CA TRP A 13 5.07 1.82 11.98
C TRP A 13 3.57 2.11 12.00
N SER A 14 3.05 2.73 10.95
CA SER A 14 1.62 2.99 10.83
C SER A 14 0.80 1.71 10.81
N LEU A 15 1.23 0.67 10.10
CA LEU A 15 0.51 -0.62 10.08
C LEU A 15 0.46 -1.29 11.45
N LEU A 16 1.50 -1.15 12.27
CA LEU A 16 1.58 -1.80 13.58
C LEU A 16 0.81 -1.06 14.68
N PHE A 17 0.75 0.27 14.62
CA PHE A 17 0.25 1.10 15.72
C PHE A 17 -0.95 1.99 15.38
N LEU A 18 -1.18 2.27 14.10
CA LEU A 18 -2.22 3.20 13.65
C LEU A 18 -3.39 2.45 12.98
N PRO A 19 -4.58 3.05 12.96
CA PRO A 19 -5.74 2.46 12.31
C PRO A 19 -5.48 2.24 10.81
N PHE A 20 -6.05 1.14 10.28
CA PHE A 20 -5.88 0.69 8.90
C PHE A 20 -6.05 1.79 7.84
N TRP A 21 -7.06 2.65 8.03
CA TRP A 21 -7.38 3.76 7.13
C TRP A 21 -6.22 4.74 6.94
N LEU A 22 -5.50 5.04 8.02
CA LEU A 22 -4.37 5.98 7.96
C LEU A 22 -3.20 5.36 7.21
N SER A 23 -2.90 4.08 7.49
CA SER A 23 -1.88 3.31 6.77
C SER A 23 -2.19 3.19 5.28
N TYR A 24 -3.46 3.05 4.93
CA TYR A 24 -3.90 3.00 3.53
C TYR A 24 -3.73 4.35 2.82
N PHE A 25 -3.99 5.46 3.50
CA PHE A 25 -3.71 6.79 2.95
C PHE A 25 -2.21 7.01 2.72
N LEU A 26 -1.37 6.58 3.66
CA LEU A 26 0.08 6.60 3.49
C LEU A 26 0.53 5.75 2.30
N LEU A 27 -0.09 4.59 2.08
CA LEU A 27 0.21 3.75 0.90
C LEU A 27 -0.08 4.50 -0.40
N ILE A 28 -1.24 5.16 -0.52
CA ILE A 28 -1.60 5.95 -1.70
C ILE A 28 -0.58 7.07 -1.93
N LEU A 29 -0.20 7.81 -0.87
CA LEU A 29 0.84 8.83 -0.96
C LEU A 29 2.17 8.24 -1.42
N GLY A 30 2.58 7.10 -0.85
CA GLY A 30 3.80 6.40 -1.23
C GLY A 30 3.80 6.00 -2.71
N ILE A 31 2.69 5.43 -3.18
CA ILE A 31 2.50 5.09 -4.60
C ILE A 31 2.53 6.35 -5.47
N PHE A 32 2.00 7.49 -4.99
CA PHE A 32 2.02 8.76 -5.73
C PHE A 32 3.43 9.37 -5.83
N PHE A 33 4.18 9.42 -4.73
CA PHE A 33 5.52 10.02 -4.69
C PHE A 33 6.61 9.13 -5.28
N PHE A 34 6.51 7.80 -5.14
CA PHE A 34 7.54 6.87 -5.59
C PHE A 34 7.07 6.06 -6.80
N HIS A 35 7.97 5.81 -7.75
CA HIS A 35 7.71 4.95 -8.89
C HIS A 35 7.77 3.48 -8.48
N HIS A 36 6.75 2.68 -8.82
CA HIS A 36 6.64 1.26 -8.49
C HIS A 36 6.91 1.00 -6.98
N PHE A 37 6.01 1.46 -6.11
CA PHE A 37 6.12 1.31 -4.65
C PHE A 37 5.62 -0.06 -4.15
N TRP A 38 6.25 -1.13 -4.63
CA TRP A 38 5.91 -2.51 -4.24
C TRP A 38 6.13 -2.79 -2.76
N GLU A 39 7.02 -2.03 -2.11
CA GLU A 39 7.29 -2.16 -0.68
C GLU A 39 6.00 -1.99 0.13
N GLY A 40 5.12 -1.06 -0.26
CA GLY A 40 3.84 -0.85 0.42
C GLY A 40 2.91 -2.06 0.36
N VAL A 41 2.82 -2.73 -0.78
CA VAL A 41 1.99 -3.94 -0.94
C VAL A 41 2.55 -5.10 -0.12
N VAL A 42 3.87 -5.27 -0.11
CA VAL A 42 4.53 -6.29 0.72
C VAL A 42 4.29 -6.03 2.21
N LEU A 43 4.33 -4.78 2.65
CA LEU A 43 4.05 -4.41 4.04
C LEU A 43 2.59 -4.70 4.42
N PHE A 44 1.63 -4.42 3.53
CA PHE A 44 0.23 -4.77 3.74
C PHE A 44 -0.01 -6.28 3.75
N LEU A 45 0.73 -7.05 2.95
CA LEU A 45 0.72 -8.52 3.00
C LEU A 45 1.23 -9.03 4.35
N ILE A 46 2.34 -8.48 4.84
CA ILE A 46 2.88 -8.85 6.16
C ILE A 46 1.86 -8.50 7.25
N SER A 47 1.21 -7.34 7.15
CA SER A 47 0.15 -6.95 8.07
C SER A 47 -1.04 -7.91 8.04
N ASP A 48 -1.51 -8.32 6.85
CA ASP A 48 -2.56 -9.33 6.74
C ASP A 48 -2.11 -10.69 7.30
N LEU A 49 -0.82 -11.04 7.23
CA LEU A 49 -0.33 -12.28 7.84
C LEU A 49 -0.26 -12.20 9.37
N ILE A 50 0.05 -11.02 9.92
CA ILE A 50 0.16 -10.78 11.37
C ILE A 50 -1.22 -10.59 12.01
N TYR A 51 -2.10 -9.82 11.36
CA TYR A 51 -3.39 -9.40 11.88
C TYR A 51 -4.59 -10.03 11.17
N GLY A 52 -4.37 -10.89 10.17
CA GLY A 52 -5.41 -11.56 9.38
C GLY A 52 -6.20 -12.57 10.21
N VAL A 53 -7.08 -12.04 11.04
CA VAL A 53 -8.16 -12.80 11.65
C VAL A 53 -9.23 -13.00 10.58
N LYS A 54 -9.78 -14.21 10.47
CA LYS A 54 -10.96 -14.48 9.64
C LYS A 54 -12.14 -13.68 10.21
N GLU A 55 -12.28 -12.43 9.78
CA GLU A 55 -13.47 -11.66 10.08
C GLU A 55 -14.63 -12.23 9.25
N GLN A 56 -15.64 -12.78 9.95
CA GLN A 56 -16.88 -13.25 9.33
C GLN A 56 -17.58 -12.13 8.53
N SER A 57 -17.31 -10.86 8.85
CA SER A 57 -17.86 -9.68 8.18
C SER A 57 -17.43 -9.51 6.71
N PHE A 58 -16.31 -10.10 6.28
CA PHE A 58 -15.81 -9.95 4.92
C PHE A 58 -15.66 -11.27 4.15
N PHE A 59 -16.71 -12.10 4.16
CA PHE A 59 -16.75 -13.34 3.37
C PHE A 59 -15.62 -14.34 3.69
N ASN A 60 -15.04 -14.32 4.90
CA ASN A 60 -13.87 -15.13 5.28
C ASN A 60 -12.60 -14.86 4.45
N ILE A 61 -12.50 -13.72 3.76
CA ILE A 61 -11.32 -13.39 2.96
C ILE A 61 -10.24 -12.82 3.90
N VAL A 62 -9.15 -13.56 4.06
CA VAL A 62 -8.05 -13.22 5.00
C VAL A 62 -7.14 -12.11 4.46
N PHE A 63 -7.04 -11.94 3.14
CA PHE A 63 -6.06 -11.07 2.48
C PHE A 63 -6.65 -9.80 1.86
N ILE A 64 -7.71 -9.25 2.46
CA ILE A 64 -8.40 -8.08 1.91
C ILE A 64 -7.50 -6.88 1.77
N SER A 65 -6.65 -6.62 2.76
CA SER A 65 -5.76 -5.45 2.74
C SER A 65 -4.70 -5.57 1.64
N THR A 66 -4.21 -6.78 1.42
CA THR A 66 -3.28 -7.12 0.35
C THR A 66 -3.92 -6.95 -1.02
N ILE A 67 -5.15 -7.45 -1.18
CA ILE A 67 -5.91 -7.32 -2.42
C ILE A 67 -6.15 -5.83 -2.72
N LEU A 68 -6.61 -5.07 -1.71
CA LEU A 68 -6.90 -3.65 -1.85
C LEU A 68 -5.63 -2.85 -2.19
N SER A 69 -4.53 -3.08 -1.48
CA SER A 69 -3.25 -2.40 -1.76
C SER A 69 -2.70 -2.74 -3.15
N SER A 70 -2.82 -4.00 -3.59
CA SER A 70 -2.41 -4.42 -4.95
C SER A 70 -3.23 -3.75 -6.03
N ILE A 71 -4.56 -3.72 -5.88
CA ILE A 71 -5.47 -3.03 -6.81
C ILE A 71 -5.12 -1.54 -6.88
N SER A 72 -4.87 -0.91 -5.73
CA SER A 72 -4.53 0.51 -5.67
C SER A 72 -3.19 0.82 -6.31
N LEU A 73 -2.18 -0.04 -6.13
CA LEU A 73 -0.89 0.10 -6.80
C LEU A 73 -1.07 0.03 -8.32
N LEU A 74 -1.70 -1.03 -8.83
CA LEU A 74 -1.92 -1.21 -10.27
C LEU A 74 -2.78 -0.09 -10.85
N GLY A 75 -3.87 0.29 -10.18
CA GLY A 75 -4.78 1.35 -10.62
C GLY A 75 -4.09 2.71 -10.72
N LEU A 76 -3.34 3.10 -9.69
CA LEU A 76 -2.62 4.37 -9.68
C LEU A 76 -1.45 4.37 -10.66
N GLU A 77 -0.76 3.25 -10.84
CA GLU A 77 0.34 3.13 -11.80
C GLU A 77 -0.16 3.20 -13.25
N LEU A 78 -1.28 2.55 -13.55
CA LEU A 78 -1.97 2.68 -14.83
C LEU A 78 -2.47 4.11 -15.06
N LEU A 79 -3.04 4.76 -14.04
CA LEU A 79 -3.48 6.15 -14.12
C LEU A 79 -2.30 7.09 -14.45
N LYS A 80 -1.18 6.92 -13.74
CA LYS A 80 0.05 7.69 -13.98
C LYS A 80 0.61 7.50 -15.38
N ARG A 81 0.57 6.26 -15.89
CA ARG A 81 1.02 5.94 -17.25
C ARG A 81 0.16 6.66 -18.30
N ASN A 82 -1.16 6.67 -18.12
CA ASN A 82 -2.07 7.37 -19.03
C ASN A 82 -1.95 8.90 -18.94
N LEU A 83 -1.66 9.44 -17.76
CA LEU A 83 -1.53 10.88 -17.55
C LEU A 83 -0.18 11.48 -18.03
N LYS A 84 0.72 10.68 -18.64
CA LYS A 84 2.04 11.15 -19.12
C LYS A 84 2.84 11.93 -18.06
N ILE A 85 2.59 11.70 -16.77
CA ILE A 85 3.32 12.37 -15.66
C ILE A 85 4.83 12.02 -15.71
N TYR A 86 5.18 10.95 -16.43
CA TYR A 86 6.56 10.52 -16.71
C TYR A 86 7.06 10.88 -18.13
N SER A 87 6.28 11.57 -18.97
CA SER A 87 6.71 12.00 -20.32
C SER A 87 7.43 13.36 -20.32
N GLY A 88 7.88 13.81 -19.15
CA GLY A 88 8.52 15.11 -18.96
C GLY A 88 9.74 15.03 -18.05
N LYS A 89 10.64 14.08 -18.33
CA LYS A 89 12.07 14.13 -18.00
C LYS A 89 12.84 13.11 -18.82
#